data_AF-A0A2A6LNL1-F1
#
_entry.id   AF-A0A2A6LNL1-F1
#
_cell.length_a   1.000
_cell.length_b   1.000
_cell.length_c   1.000
_cell.angle_alpha   90.00
_cell.angle_beta   90.00
_cell.angle_gamma   90.00
#
_symmetry.space_group_name_H-M   'P 1'
#
loop_
_entity.id
_entity.type
_entity.pdbx_description
1 polymer ?
#
loop_
_entity_poly.entity_id
_entity_poly.type
_entity_poly.pdbx_seq_one_letter_code
_entity_poly.pdbx_strand_id
1 'polypeptide(L)'
;MFIEIIERIEDFENIRNLWEDLYRNDPDSHPYLSWDWLHQYLPRQQRWFILALKRPDDEAYCAFLPLRVSTYRDKSSGLFCDEILMIGNRGSGRTGLLCRPGLEKEAVDASADIIRRENWASLRFDCLDLASVRTEALLDAFAEEQFVREDAGCGESDLAVPERGVRCLVVKTRTGRNLHDCLNRRSIDFVFERAVDLHSRGKLDAAETGYRQVIHAAPKHVYARYGLAQLCTDRGDHAEAEHLYRGLLSIMPEAGKIQHRLGDAQMAQACYREACKTYGELLARHAHLGLVRYKLAVCLLAAGHRDAAIATFLSFEEINSDDPEHLRCKLRSREAVSRLKLRSAIEALRTTKRPRQAPVVQVGRRSGETPSASATSAPLLPSAALLKPSLPGGASAHLHARPILLDCKGSKQKH
;
A
#
# COMPACT_ATOMS: atom_id res chain seq x y z
N MET A 1 20.18 -5.14 -31.68
CA MET A 1 20.80 -5.92 -30.58
C MET A 1 19.72 -6.55 -29.73
N PHE A 2 19.97 -7.74 -29.17
CA PHE A 2 19.16 -8.32 -28.10
C PHE A 2 19.66 -7.80 -26.76
N ILE A 3 18.77 -7.58 -25.80
CA ILE A 3 19.14 -7.06 -24.48
C ILE A 3 18.64 -8.03 -23.42
N GLU A 4 19.58 -8.49 -22.61
CA GLU A 4 19.33 -9.24 -21.40
C GLU A 4 19.46 -8.30 -20.19
N ILE A 5 18.50 -8.36 -19.27
CA ILE A 5 18.50 -7.51 -18.08
C ILE A 5 18.93 -8.36 -16.89
N ILE A 6 20.08 -8.03 -16.31
CA ILE A 6 20.64 -8.72 -15.14
C ILE A 6 20.30 -7.91 -13.89
N GLU A 7 19.59 -8.51 -12.94
CA GLU A 7 19.08 -7.84 -11.73
C GLU A 7 19.46 -8.58 -10.43
N ARG A 8 20.09 -9.75 -10.55
CA ARG A 8 20.50 -10.60 -9.43
C ARG A 8 22.00 -10.75 -9.40
N ILE A 9 22.56 -10.83 -8.20
CA ILE A 9 24.01 -10.92 -8.04
C ILE A 9 24.56 -12.24 -8.59
N GLU A 10 23.79 -13.32 -8.47
CA GLU A 10 24.16 -14.65 -8.97
C GLU A 10 24.28 -14.64 -10.51
N ASP A 11 23.36 -13.95 -11.19
CA ASP A 11 23.39 -13.79 -12.65
C ASP A 11 24.58 -12.90 -13.09
N PHE A 12 24.94 -11.91 -12.28
CA PHE A 12 26.14 -11.09 -12.51
C PHE A 12 27.44 -11.88 -12.32
N GLU A 13 27.50 -12.77 -11.32
CA GLU A 13 28.64 -13.67 -11.10
C GLU A 13 28.85 -14.62 -12.28
N ASN A 14 27.77 -15.12 -12.89
CA ASN A 14 27.82 -16.02 -14.04
C ASN A 14 28.45 -15.38 -15.28
N ILE A 15 28.37 -14.06 -15.44
CA ILE A 15 28.93 -13.34 -16.59
C ILE A 15 30.34 -12.79 -16.34
N ARG A 16 30.99 -13.13 -15.22
CA ARG A 16 32.30 -12.59 -14.83
C ARG A 16 33.33 -12.59 -15.96
N ASN A 17 33.53 -13.75 -16.59
CA ASN A 17 34.56 -13.91 -17.63
C ASN A 17 34.27 -13.02 -18.84
N LEU A 18 32.99 -12.89 -19.20
CA LEU A 18 32.54 -12.05 -20.32
C LEU A 18 32.64 -10.55 -19.99
N TRP A 19 32.38 -10.18 -18.74
CA TRP A 19 32.57 -8.83 -18.24
C TRP A 19 34.04 -8.43 -18.25
N GLU A 20 34.92 -9.27 -17.69
CA GLU A 20 36.36 -9.00 -17.64
C GLU A 20 36.98 -8.91 -19.04
N ASP A 21 36.51 -9.71 -19.99
CA ASP A 21 36.95 -9.63 -21.39
C ASP A 21 36.57 -8.29 -22.04
N LEU A 22 35.31 -7.85 -21.94
CA LEU A 22 34.91 -6.53 -22.43
C LEU A 22 35.61 -5.39 -21.70
N TYR A 23 35.76 -5.50 -20.38
CA TYR A 23 36.45 -4.50 -19.57
C TYR A 23 37.89 -4.28 -20.02
N ARG A 24 38.65 -5.34 -20.31
CA ARG A 24 40.06 -5.22 -20.76
C ARG A 24 40.19 -4.62 -22.16
N ASN A 25 39.18 -4.83 -23.01
CA ASN A 25 39.21 -4.43 -24.42
C ASN A 25 38.56 -3.08 -24.70
N ASP A 26 37.89 -2.46 -23.71
CA ASP A 26 37.22 -1.19 -23.87
C ASP A 26 38.14 0.01 -23.51
N PRO A 27 38.39 0.97 -24.42
CA PRO A 27 39.16 2.18 -24.13
C PRO A 27 38.54 3.08 -23.05
N ASP A 28 37.22 3.03 -22.88
CA ASP A 28 36.49 3.83 -21.88
C ASP A 28 36.35 3.09 -20.54
N SER A 29 36.92 1.89 -20.39
CA SER A 29 36.98 1.16 -19.11
C SER A 29 37.74 1.94 -18.03
N HIS A 30 37.29 1.83 -16.78
CA HIS A 30 37.91 2.50 -15.63
C HIS A 30 37.64 1.73 -14.33
N PRO A 31 38.38 1.98 -13.23
CA PRO A 31 38.31 1.16 -12.01
C PRO A 31 36.90 0.95 -11.43
N TYR A 32 36.01 1.95 -11.50
CA TYR A 32 34.60 1.86 -11.08
C TYR A 32 33.68 1.04 -12.02
N LEU A 33 34.23 0.36 -13.02
CA LEU A 33 33.55 -0.67 -13.82
C LEU A 33 34.27 -2.02 -13.74
N SER A 34 35.35 -2.11 -12.94
CA SER A 34 36.02 -3.38 -12.73
C SER A 34 35.07 -4.36 -12.05
N TRP A 35 35.20 -5.65 -12.39
CA TRP A 35 34.36 -6.69 -11.81
C TRP A 35 34.47 -6.70 -10.28
N ASP A 36 35.70 -6.60 -9.75
CA ASP A 36 35.94 -6.60 -8.30
C ASP A 36 35.23 -5.44 -7.59
N TRP A 37 35.23 -4.25 -8.21
CA TRP A 37 34.53 -3.10 -7.64
C TRP A 37 33.01 -3.28 -7.68
N LEU A 38 32.45 -3.68 -8.83
CA LEU A 38 31.01 -3.89 -8.98
C LEU A 38 30.49 -5.02 -8.11
N HIS A 39 31.22 -6.14 -8.00
CA HIS A 39 30.86 -7.28 -7.15
C HIS A 39 30.74 -6.87 -5.68
N GLN A 40 31.57 -5.95 -5.19
CA GLN A 40 31.47 -5.40 -3.83
C GLN A 40 30.41 -4.29 -3.70
N TYR A 41 30.20 -3.52 -4.77
CA TYR A 41 29.32 -2.34 -4.76
C TYR A 41 27.84 -2.71 -4.93
N LEU A 42 27.50 -3.53 -5.93
CA LEU A 42 26.13 -3.87 -6.30
C LEU A 42 25.31 -4.49 -5.15
N PRO A 43 25.82 -5.41 -4.32
CA PRO A 43 25.07 -5.98 -3.20
C PRO A 43 24.66 -4.94 -2.13
N ARG A 44 25.37 -3.82 -2.05
CA ARG A 44 25.05 -2.71 -1.13
C ARG A 44 24.04 -1.73 -1.71
N GLN A 45 23.80 -1.82 -3.02
CA GLN A 45 22.83 -0.99 -3.71
C GLN A 45 21.49 -1.73 -3.80
N GLN A 46 20.40 -0.96 -3.72
CA GLN A 46 19.07 -1.49 -4.02
C GLN A 46 18.66 -1.12 -5.43
N ARG A 47 17.91 -2.00 -6.10
CA ARG A 47 17.27 -1.76 -7.41
C ARG A 47 18.26 -1.40 -8.52
N TRP A 48 19.44 -1.99 -8.47
CA TRP A 48 20.39 -1.96 -9.58
C TRP A 48 19.96 -2.97 -10.65
N PHE A 49 20.39 -2.72 -11.88
CA PHE A 49 20.22 -3.63 -13.00
C PHE A 49 21.29 -3.34 -14.05
N ILE A 50 21.62 -4.32 -14.86
CA ILE A 50 22.59 -4.17 -15.94
C ILE A 50 21.90 -4.46 -17.25
N LEU A 51 22.01 -3.55 -18.21
CA LEU A 51 21.66 -3.83 -19.59
C LEU A 51 22.82 -4.56 -20.24
N ALA A 52 22.63 -5.83 -20.57
CA ALA A 52 23.63 -6.68 -21.18
C ALA A 52 23.25 -6.91 -22.65
N LEU A 53 23.97 -6.27 -23.56
CA LEU A 53 23.64 -6.24 -24.98
C LEU A 53 24.35 -7.38 -25.70
N LYS A 54 23.62 -8.09 -26.56
CA LYS A 54 24.11 -9.17 -27.43
C LYS A 54 23.76 -8.86 -28.89
N ARG A 55 24.61 -9.28 -29.82
CA ARG A 55 24.22 -9.28 -31.25
C ARG A 55 23.43 -10.56 -31.57
N PRO A 56 22.53 -10.55 -32.58
CA PRO A 56 21.77 -11.73 -32.95
C PRO A 56 22.64 -12.89 -33.46
N ASP A 57 23.78 -12.57 -34.07
CA ASP A 57 24.66 -13.53 -34.75
C ASP A 57 25.85 -14.01 -33.89
N ASP A 58 26.01 -13.45 -32.68
CA ASP A 58 27.14 -13.69 -31.78
C ASP A 58 26.60 -14.08 -30.39
N GLU A 59 27.05 -15.20 -29.83
CA GLU A 59 26.67 -15.59 -28.46
C GLU A 59 27.31 -14.68 -27.40
N ALA A 60 28.35 -13.91 -27.78
CA ALA A 60 29.06 -13.03 -26.85
C ALA A 60 28.34 -11.69 -26.62
N TYR A 61 28.41 -11.21 -25.37
CA TYR A 61 27.99 -9.85 -25.05
C TYR A 61 28.87 -8.82 -25.78
N CYS A 62 28.25 -7.76 -26.25
CA CYS A 62 28.89 -6.66 -26.97
C CYS A 62 28.96 -5.36 -26.16
N ALA A 63 28.08 -5.19 -25.17
CA ALA A 63 28.11 -4.06 -24.26
C ALA A 63 27.42 -4.36 -22.92
N PHE A 64 27.83 -3.65 -21.88
CA PHE A 64 27.20 -3.65 -20.57
C PHE A 64 27.00 -2.23 -20.05
N LEU A 65 25.78 -1.93 -19.60
CA LEU A 65 25.45 -0.66 -18.95
C LEU A 65 24.84 -0.90 -17.56
N PRO A 66 25.61 -0.75 -16.47
CA PRO A 66 25.10 -0.88 -15.12
C PRO A 66 24.35 0.40 -14.70
N LEU A 67 23.12 0.23 -14.22
CA LEU A 67 22.18 1.29 -13.87
C LEU A 67 21.55 1.03 -12.49
N ARG A 68 20.95 2.06 -11.89
CA ARG A 68 20.17 1.94 -10.66
C ARG A 68 18.97 2.85 -10.66
N VAL A 69 17.86 2.37 -10.10
CA VAL A 69 16.69 3.20 -9.82
C VAL A 69 16.74 3.72 -8.39
N SER A 70 16.74 5.05 -8.25
CA SER A 70 16.44 5.75 -7.01
C SER A 70 15.00 6.25 -7.06
N THR A 71 14.33 6.36 -5.91
CA THR A 71 12.97 6.90 -5.84
C THR A 71 12.92 7.93 -4.74
N TYR A 72 12.39 9.10 -5.06
CA TYR A 72 12.19 10.20 -4.13
C TYR A 72 10.73 10.64 -4.15
N ARG A 73 10.31 11.37 -3.12
CA ARG A 73 8.98 11.98 -3.08
C ARG A 73 9.13 13.45 -3.46
N ASP A 74 8.53 13.85 -4.57
CA ASP A 74 8.54 15.24 -5.01
C ASP A 74 7.81 16.12 -3.98
N LYS A 75 8.43 17.25 -3.63
CA LYS A 75 7.90 18.15 -2.60
C LYS A 75 6.68 18.93 -3.08
N SER A 76 6.61 19.21 -4.39
CA SER A 76 5.55 20.04 -4.96
C SER A 76 4.26 19.26 -5.19
N SER A 77 4.37 18.09 -5.83
CA SER A 77 3.24 17.22 -6.17
C SER A 77 2.93 16.18 -5.08
N GLY A 78 3.90 15.86 -4.21
CA GLY A 78 3.76 14.78 -3.22
C GLY A 78 3.83 13.37 -3.81
N LEU A 79 4.03 13.25 -5.13
CA LEU A 79 4.14 11.98 -5.85
C LEU A 79 5.52 11.36 -5.65
N PHE A 80 5.58 10.03 -5.65
CA PHE A 80 6.83 9.31 -5.79
C PHE A 80 7.30 9.38 -7.25
N CYS A 81 8.55 9.79 -7.43
CA CYS A 81 9.21 9.94 -8.72
C CYS A 81 10.49 9.10 -8.74
N ASP A 82 10.78 8.49 -9.88
CA ASP A 82 11.90 7.60 -10.10
C ASP A 82 13.02 8.32 -10.86
N GLU A 83 14.25 8.11 -10.41
CA GLU A 83 15.46 8.63 -10.99
C GLU A 83 16.36 7.47 -11.41
N ILE A 84 16.75 7.42 -12.68
CA ILE A 84 17.75 6.48 -13.17
C ILE A 84 19.13 7.10 -12.99
N LEU A 85 20.01 6.33 -12.36
CA LEU A 85 21.39 6.68 -12.07
C LEU A 85 22.32 5.71 -12.81
N MET A 86 23.33 6.25 -13.48
CA MET A 86 24.36 5.45 -14.12
C MET A 86 25.41 5.00 -13.10
N ILE A 87 25.70 3.70 -13.03
CA ILE A 87 26.73 3.16 -12.14
C ILE A 87 28.08 3.26 -12.84
N GLY A 88 29.14 3.57 -12.07
CA GLY A 88 30.49 3.76 -12.59
C GLY A 88 30.82 5.21 -12.96
N ASN A 89 29.83 6.08 -13.05
CA ASN A 89 30.02 7.47 -13.50
C ASN A 89 30.64 8.41 -12.44
N ARG A 90 30.70 8.02 -11.16
CA ARG A 90 31.21 8.91 -10.09
C ARG A 90 32.69 9.23 -10.28
N GLY A 91 32.99 10.47 -10.68
CA GLY A 91 34.34 11.03 -10.75
C GLY A 91 35.20 10.54 -11.92
N SER A 92 34.65 9.77 -12.86
CA SER A 92 35.41 9.20 -13.99
C SER A 92 35.31 10.00 -15.29
N GLY A 93 34.33 10.91 -15.44
CA GLY A 93 34.07 11.57 -16.72
C GLY A 93 33.19 10.78 -17.69
N ARG A 94 32.85 9.52 -17.38
CA ARG A 94 32.41 8.53 -18.38
C ARG A 94 31.04 7.93 -18.06
N THR A 95 30.29 7.59 -19.10
CA THR A 95 28.90 7.10 -19.01
C THR A 95 28.70 5.82 -18.18
N GLY A 96 29.76 5.04 -17.92
CA GLY A 96 29.62 3.71 -17.31
C GLY A 96 29.32 2.59 -18.33
N LEU A 97 29.16 2.91 -19.62
CA LEU A 97 28.91 1.94 -20.69
C LEU A 97 30.21 1.23 -21.08
N LEU A 98 30.31 -0.06 -20.76
CA LEU A 98 31.32 -0.94 -21.36
C LEU A 98 30.86 -1.39 -22.74
N CYS A 99 31.70 -1.30 -23.75
CA CYS A 99 31.36 -1.68 -25.12
C CYS A 99 32.59 -2.16 -25.89
N ARG A 100 32.38 -3.16 -26.76
CA ARG A 100 33.40 -3.62 -27.72
C ARG A 100 33.70 -2.47 -28.72
N PRO A 101 34.99 -2.17 -29.01
CA PRO A 101 35.34 -1.12 -29.95
C PRO A 101 34.67 -1.29 -31.32
N GLY A 102 34.15 -0.19 -31.87
CA GLY A 102 33.45 -0.16 -33.17
C GLY A 102 31.94 -0.44 -33.10
N LEU A 103 31.39 -0.79 -31.93
CA LEU A 103 29.95 -1.02 -31.72
C LEU A 103 29.30 0.05 -30.84
N GLU A 104 29.98 1.16 -30.58
CA GLU A 104 29.58 2.16 -29.59
C GLU A 104 28.22 2.77 -29.91
N LYS A 105 28.01 3.17 -31.17
CA LYS A 105 26.76 3.80 -31.61
C LYS A 105 25.57 2.86 -31.46
N GLU A 106 25.70 1.62 -31.93
CA GLU A 106 24.65 0.62 -31.80
C GLU A 106 24.33 0.30 -30.33
N ALA A 107 25.35 0.23 -29.47
CA ALA A 107 25.18 -0.03 -28.05
C ALA A 107 24.51 1.13 -27.31
N VAL A 108 24.88 2.37 -27.64
CA VAL A 108 24.24 3.58 -27.12
C VAL A 108 22.77 3.66 -27.54
N ASP A 109 22.49 3.50 -28.84
CA ASP A 109 21.14 3.57 -29.39
C ASP A 109 20.22 2.51 -28.74
N ALA A 110 20.70 1.26 -28.65
CA ALA A 110 19.96 0.17 -28.05
C ALA A 110 19.75 0.35 -26.53
N SER A 111 20.74 0.90 -25.81
CA SER A 111 20.60 1.23 -24.40
C SER A 111 19.59 2.36 -24.17
N ALA A 112 19.66 3.41 -24.99
CA ALA A 112 18.75 4.55 -24.93
C ALA A 112 17.30 4.14 -25.25
N ASP A 113 17.10 3.23 -26.21
CA ASP A 113 15.79 2.65 -26.54
C ASP A 113 15.13 1.98 -25.32
N ILE A 114 15.90 1.20 -24.53
CA ILE A 114 15.38 0.56 -23.32
C ILE A 114 15.12 1.59 -22.23
N ILE A 115 16.05 2.53 -22.01
CA ILE A 115 15.86 3.57 -21.00
C ILE A 115 14.61 4.40 -21.32
N ARG A 116 14.32 4.74 -22.59
CA ARG A 116 13.10 5.46 -22.98
C ARG A 116 11.79 4.69 -22.70
N ARG A 117 11.84 3.37 -22.63
CA ARG A 117 10.67 2.51 -22.34
C ARG A 117 10.45 2.27 -20.84
N GLU A 118 11.46 2.57 -20.02
CA GLU A 118 11.35 2.48 -18.57
C GLU A 118 10.60 3.68 -18.01
N ASN A 119 9.90 3.51 -16.90
CA ASN A 119 9.22 4.63 -16.25
C ASN A 119 10.19 5.36 -15.32
N TRP A 120 10.46 6.64 -15.58
CA TRP A 120 11.30 7.51 -14.75
C TRP A 120 10.96 8.98 -14.99
N ALA A 121 11.27 9.83 -14.02
CA ALA A 121 11.09 11.29 -14.06
C ALA A 121 12.40 12.02 -14.36
N SER A 122 13.53 11.49 -13.90
CA SER A 122 14.85 12.01 -14.22
C SER A 122 15.88 10.92 -14.53
N LEU A 123 16.82 11.23 -15.41
CA LEU A 123 18.00 10.44 -15.74
C LEU A 123 19.22 11.31 -15.45
N ARG A 124 20.07 10.86 -14.54
CA ARG A 124 21.22 11.63 -14.06
C ARG A 124 22.52 11.16 -14.70
N PHE A 125 23.25 12.13 -15.21
CA PHE A 125 24.61 12.00 -15.70
C PHE A 125 25.52 12.77 -14.74
N ASP A 126 26.13 12.05 -13.79
CA ASP A 126 27.10 12.63 -12.88
C ASP A 126 28.44 12.85 -13.61
N CYS A 127 29.24 13.83 -13.16
CA CYS A 127 30.64 14.01 -13.53
C CYS A 127 31.01 13.72 -15.00
N LEU A 128 30.39 14.38 -15.98
CA LEU A 128 30.66 14.14 -17.40
C LEU A 128 31.93 14.83 -17.89
N ASP A 129 32.72 14.09 -18.67
CA ASP A 129 33.65 14.61 -19.67
C ASP A 129 32.90 14.65 -21.01
N LEU A 130 32.61 15.86 -21.49
CA LEU A 130 31.89 16.07 -22.75
C LEU A 130 32.73 15.69 -23.98
N ALA A 131 34.03 15.36 -23.82
CA ALA A 131 34.85 14.87 -24.93
C ALA A 131 34.57 13.41 -25.32
N SER A 132 33.79 12.65 -24.54
CA SER A 132 33.43 11.27 -24.90
C SER A 132 32.28 11.25 -25.91
N VAL A 133 32.55 10.69 -27.09
CA VAL A 133 31.56 10.47 -28.16
C VAL A 133 30.37 9.63 -27.65
N ARG A 134 30.59 8.70 -26.71
CA ARG A 134 29.51 7.89 -26.12
C ARG A 134 28.58 8.73 -25.25
N THR A 135 29.15 9.64 -24.47
CA THR A 135 28.38 10.57 -23.63
C THR A 135 27.51 11.48 -24.50
N GLU A 136 28.09 12.11 -25.51
CA GLU A 136 27.34 12.99 -26.43
C GLU A 136 26.24 12.23 -27.16
N ALA A 137 26.55 11.07 -27.75
CA ALA A 137 25.57 10.25 -28.44
C ALA A 137 24.43 9.82 -27.52
N LEU A 138 24.73 9.44 -26.27
CA LEU A 138 23.70 9.05 -25.31
C LEU A 138 22.84 10.24 -24.89
N LEU A 139 23.43 11.42 -24.67
CA LEU A 139 22.65 12.63 -24.39
C LEU A 139 21.74 12.98 -25.56
N ASP A 140 22.25 12.91 -26.79
CA ASP A 140 21.52 13.20 -28.03
C ASP A 140 20.37 12.25 -28.30
N ALA A 141 20.46 11.01 -27.84
CA ALA A 141 19.32 10.09 -27.83
C ALA A 141 18.14 10.58 -26.96
N PHE A 142 18.35 11.56 -26.07
CA PHE A 142 17.30 12.22 -25.28
C PHE A 142 17.13 13.71 -25.64
N ALA A 143 17.48 14.12 -26.87
CA ALA A 143 17.23 15.48 -27.36
C ALA A 143 15.75 15.74 -27.74
N GLU A 144 14.88 14.73 -27.64
CA GLU A 144 13.47 14.81 -28.03
C GLU A 144 12.68 15.85 -27.23
N GLU A 145 11.60 16.37 -27.80
CA GLU A 145 10.77 17.39 -27.18
C GLU A 145 10.19 16.97 -25.82
N GLN A 146 10.01 15.68 -25.55
CA GLN A 146 9.45 15.23 -24.27
C GLN A 146 10.41 15.40 -23.07
N PHE A 147 11.70 15.69 -23.32
CA PHE A 147 12.72 15.82 -22.30
C PHE A 147 13.25 17.26 -22.17
N VAL A 148 13.73 17.60 -20.98
CA VAL A 148 14.40 18.86 -20.67
C VAL A 148 15.77 18.53 -20.09
N ARG A 149 16.81 19.17 -20.63
CA ARG A 149 18.17 19.06 -20.11
C ARG A 149 18.42 20.22 -19.15
N GLU A 150 18.84 19.90 -17.94
CA GLU A 150 19.24 20.88 -16.93
C GLU A 150 20.69 20.63 -16.51
N ASP A 151 21.48 21.71 -16.40
CA ASP A 151 22.79 21.68 -15.78
C ASP A 151 22.58 21.72 -14.26
N ALA A 152 22.88 20.61 -13.59
CA ALA A 152 22.58 20.44 -12.17
C ALA A 152 23.66 21.07 -11.26
N GLY A 153 24.80 21.50 -11.81
CA GLY A 153 25.96 21.93 -11.04
C GLY A 153 26.56 20.77 -10.21
N CYS A 154 27.89 20.71 -10.10
CA CYS A 154 28.51 19.82 -9.13
C CYS A 154 28.31 20.44 -7.73
N GLY A 155 27.50 19.81 -6.88
CA GLY A 155 27.23 20.30 -5.53
C GLY A 155 28.51 20.45 -4.69
N GLU A 156 28.58 21.53 -3.90
CA GLU A 156 29.64 21.82 -2.94
C GLU A 156 29.68 20.78 -1.81
N SER A 157 30.36 19.65 -2.00
CA SER A 157 30.90 18.87 -0.87
C SER A 157 31.96 17.86 -1.32
N ASP A 158 33.14 18.04 -0.74
CA ASP A 158 34.24 17.09 -0.54
C ASP A 158 35.24 16.84 -1.69
N LEU A 159 36.31 17.65 -1.62
CA LEU A 159 37.73 17.30 -1.85
C LEU A 159 38.13 16.80 -3.25
N ALA A 160 38.25 17.71 -4.21
CA ALA A 160 39.46 17.94 -5.01
C ALA A 160 39.24 19.08 -6.01
N VAL A 161 40.32 19.78 -6.32
CA VAL A 161 40.45 20.98 -7.19
C VAL A 161 39.56 20.94 -8.45
N PRO A 162 38.94 22.07 -8.87
CA PRO A 162 38.20 22.15 -10.13
C PRO A 162 39.18 22.20 -11.31
N GLU A 163 39.75 21.05 -11.67
CA GLU A 163 40.45 20.90 -12.94
C GLU A 163 39.41 20.65 -14.04
N ARG A 164 39.15 21.71 -14.82
CA ARG A 164 38.48 21.72 -16.14
C ARG A 164 37.29 20.77 -16.34
N GLY A 165 36.08 21.33 -16.30
CA GLY A 165 35.01 20.89 -17.21
C GLY A 165 34.09 19.75 -16.76
N VAL A 166 34.17 19.30 -15.50
CA VAL A 166 33.23 18.30 -14.97
C VAL A 166 31.84 18.91 -14.83
N ARG A 167 30.85 18.39 -15.58
CA ARG A 167 29.45 18.82 -15.51
C ARG A 167 28.54 17.70 -15.03
N CYS A 168 27.56 18.03 -14.19
CA CYS A 168 26.46 17.13 -13.86
C CYS A 168 25.24 17.54 -14.69
N LEU A 169 24.79 16.68 -15.60
CA LEU A 169 23.61 16.92 -16.40
C LEU A 169 22.46 16.03 -15.91
N VAL A 170 21.26 16.60 -15.91
CA VAL A 170 20.04 15.83 -15.62
C VAL A 170 19.09 15.99 -16.79
N VAL A 171 18.68 14.86 -17.35
CA VAL A 171 17.58 14.79 -18.30
C VAL A 171 16.31 14.54 -17.50
N LYS A 172 15.34 15.47 -17.56
CA LYS A 172 14.05 15.33 -16.90
C LYS A 172 12.94 15.17 -17.92
N THR A 173 11.86 14.50 -17.54
CA THR A 173 10.61 14.58 -18.30
C THR A 173 10.06 16.01 -18.22
N ARG A 174 9.46 16.52 -19.30
CA ARG A 174 8.82 17.85 -19.30
C ARG A 174 7.75 18.01 -18.21
N THR A 175 7.07 16.92 -17.87
CA THR A 175 6.03 16.91 -16.84
C THR A 175 6.61 16.91 -15.42
N GLY A 176 7.90 16.61 -15.25
CA GLY A 176 8.51 16.35 -13.94
C GLY A 176 7.99 15.10 -13.25
N ARG A 177 7.19 14.28 -13.95
CA ARG A 177 6.62 13.02 -13.46
C ARG A 177 7.25 11.84 -14.16
N ASN A 178 7.06 10.65 -13.60
CA ASN A 178 7.47 9.45 -14.29
C ASN A 178 6.78 9.34 -15.67
N LEU A 179 7.52 8.83 -16.65
CA LEU A 179 6.92 8.45 -17.93
C LEU A 179 5.68 7.56 -17.72
N HIS A 180 4.66 7.80 -18.55
CA HIS A 180 3.35 7.16 -18.48
C HIS A 180 2.60 7.36 -17.15
N ASP A 181 2.98 8.34 -16.32
CA ASP A 181 2.47 8.56 -14.97
C ASP A 181 2.53 7.29 -14.08
N CYS A 182 3.48 6.40 -14.39
CA CYS A 182 3.59 5.07 -13.79
C CYS A 182 4.90 4.94 -13.00
N LEU A 183 4.91 4.14 -11.93
CA LEU A 183 6.15 3.81 -11.23
C LEU A 183 7.05 2.91 -12.09
N ASN A 184 8.36 3.01 -11.90
CA ASN A 184 9.28 2.00 -12.40
C ASN A 184 8.96 0.64 -11.77
N ARG A 185 9.03 -0.45 -12.55
CA ARG A 185 8.76 -1.80 -12.03
C ARG A 185 9.60 -2.14 -10.79
N ARG A 186 10.83 -1.64 -10.72
CA ARG A 186 11.78 -1.86 -9.62
C ARG A 186 11.48 -1.00 -8.40
N SER A 187 10.70 0.08 -8.55
CA SER A 187 10.34 0.97 -7.44
C SER A 187 9.02 0.63 -6.76
N ILE A 188 8.19 -0.24 -7.37
CA ILE A 188 6.85 -0.59 -6.86
C ILE A 188 6.90 -1.06 -5.40
N ASP A 189 7.73 -2.05 -5.08
CA ASP A 189 7.83 -2.61 -3.72
C ASP A 189 8.34 -1.56 -2.72
N PHE A 190 9.34 -0.77 -3.12
CA PHE A 190 9.86 0.32 -2.29
C PHE A 190 8.80 1.38 -2.00
N VAL A 191 8.03 1.80 -3.00
CA VAL A 191 6.95 2.80 -2.81
C VAL A 191 5.84 2.21 -1.95
N PHE A 192 5.51 0.93 -2.10
CA PHE A 192 4.57 0.24 -1.24
C PHE A 192 5.03 0.25 0.23
N GLU A 193 6.27 -0.15 0.51
CA GLU A 193 6.84 -0.11 1.86
C GLU A 193 6.83 1.30 2.46
N ARG A 194 7.14 2.32 1.65
CA ARG A 194 7.07 3.72 2.08
C ARG A 194 5.64 4.18 2.34
N ALA A 195 4.66 3.76 1.53
CA ALA A 195 3.26 4.05 1.76
C ALA A 195 2.77 3.43 3.08
N VAL A 196 3.17 2.19 3.38
CA VAL A 196 2.87 1.53 4.66
C VAL A 196 3.49 2.27 5.84
N ASP A 197 4.76 2.67 5.75
CA ASP A 197 5.42 3.46 6.80
C ASP A 197 4.70 4.81 7.03
N LEU A 198 4.36 5.52 5.95
CA LEU A 198 3.60 6.78 6.03
C LEU A 198 2.23 6.59 6.69
N HIS A 199 1.53 5.51 6.34
CA HIS A 199 0.23 5.16 6.93
C HIS A 199 0.38 4.91 8.43
N SER A 200 1.38 4.13 8.84
CA SER A 200 1.63 3.84 10.26
C SER A 200 1.97 5.08 11.10
N ARG A 201 2.49 6.13 10.46
CA ARG A 201 2.78 7.43 11.08
C ARG A 201 1.60 8.41 11.01
N GLY A 202 0.44 7.97 10.53
CA GLY A 202 -0.76 8.79 10.41
C GLY A 202 -0.72 9.81 9.26
N LYS A 203 0.27 9.74 8.36
CA LYS A 203 0.37 10.63 7.19
C LYS A 203 -0.53 10.11 6.05
N LEU A 204 -1.85 10.18 6.27
CA LEU A 204 -2.86 9.52 5.43
C LEU A 204 -2.81 9.99 3.95
N ASP A 205 -2.73 11.30 3.67
CA ASP A 205 -2.67 11.80 2.27
C ASP A 205 -1.45 11.27 1.50
N ALA A 206 -0.29 11.24 2.17
CA ALA A 206 0.95 10.78 1.56
C ALA A 206 0.93 9.26 1.33
N ALA A 207 0.36 8.50 2.26
CA ALA A 207 0.19 7.06 2.13
C ALA A 207 -0.81 6.69 1.02
N GLU A 208 -1.95 7.40 0.93
CA GLU A 208 -2.92 7.21 -0.15
C GLU A 208 -2.28 7.42 -1.51
N THR A 209 -1.50 8.50 -1.66
CA THR A 209 -0.76 8.79 -2.89
C THR A 209 0.12 7.61 -3.30
N GLY A 210 0.92 7.10 -2.36
CA GLY A 210 1.80 5.95 -2.59
C GLY A 210 1.04 4.68 -2.96
N TYR A 211 -0.04 4.35 -2.24
CA TYR A 211 -0.86 3.16 -2.57
C TYR A 211 -1.51 3.28 -3.94
N ARG A 212 -2.05 4.46 -4.31
CA ARG A 212 -2.65 4.68 -5.62
C ARG A 212 -1.61 4.54 -6.74
N GLN A 213 -0.40 5.08 -6.58
CA GLN A 213 0.67 4.92 -7.56
C GLN A 213 1.09 3.45 -7.72
N VAL A 214 1.19 2.69 -6.62
CA VAL A 214 1.45 1.24 -6.67
C VAL A 214 0.33 0.49 -7.38
N ILE A 215 -0.93 0.80 -7.10
CA ILE A 215 -2.09 0.14 -7.74
C ILE A 215 -2.16 0.49 -9.24
N HIS A 216 -1.76 1.69 -9.63
CA HIS A 216 -1.70 2.10 -11.03
C HIS A 216 -0.60 1.35 -11.78
N ALA A 217 0.61 1.26 -11.21
CA ALA A 217 1.72 0.55 -11.81
C ALA A 217 1.57 -0.97 -11.79
N ALA A 218 0.98 -1.49 -10.72
CA ALA A 218 0.60 -2.88 -10.56
C ALA A 218 -0.88 -2.97 -10.15
N PRO A 219 -1.81 -2.98 -11.13
CA PRO A 219 -3.13 -3.56 -10.93
C PRO A 219 -2.93 -5.00 -10.45
N LYS A 220 -3.86 -5.78 -9.93
CA LYS A 220 -3.53 -7.07 -9.24
C LYS A 220 -2.60 -6.99 -8.01
N HIS A 221 -1.87 -5.91 -7.69
CA HIS A 221 -1.13 -5.82 -6.42
C HIS A 221 -2.11 -5.78 -5.23
N VAL A 222 -2.27 -6.94 -4.58
CA VAL A 222 -3.29 -7.17 -3.55
C VAL A 222 -3.01 -6.37 -2.28
N TYR A 223 -1.76 -6.33 -1.82
CA TYR A 223 -1.42 -5.72 -0.53
C TYR A 223 -1.62 -4.20 -0.53
N ALA A 224 -1.24 -3.50 -1.60
CA ALA A 224 -1.51 -2.08 -1.80
C ALA A 224 -3.01 -1.75 -1.84
N ARG A 225 -3.84 -2.56 -2.53
CA ARG A 225 -5.31 -2.39 -2.48
C ARG A 225 -5.86 -2.57 -1.07
N TYR A 226 -5.38 -3.57 -0.35
CA TYR A 226 -5.78 -3.80 1.03
C TYR A 226 -5.32 -2.66 1.96
N GLY A 227 -4.09 -2.16 1.78
CA GLY A 227 -3.57 -1.00 2.49
C GLY A 227 -4.39 0.27 2.25
N LEU A 228 -4.76 0.53 0.99
CA LEU A 228 -5.65 1.65 0.64
C LEU A 228 -7.03 1.50 1.28
N ALA A 229 -7.61 0.28 1.29
CA ALA A 229 -8.92 0.04 1.92
C ALA A 229 -8.89 0.25 3.44
N GLN A 230 -7.80 -0.16 4.09
CA GLN A 230 -7.57 0.12 5.51
C GLN A 230 -7.41 1.62 5.76
N LEU A 231 -6.64 2.32 4.92
CA LEU A 231 -6.48 3.77 5.01
C LEU A 231 -7.83 4.50 4.87
N CYS A 232 -8.67 4.09 3.92
CA CYS A 232 -10.01 4.65 3.75
C CYS A 232 -10.87 4.40 5.01
N THR A 233 -10.77 3.20 5.60
CA THR A 233 -11.45 2.89 6.87
C THR A 233 -10.97 3.79 8.01
N ASP A 234 -9.66 4.00 8.14
CA ASP A 234 -9.07 4.85 9.19
C ASP A 234 -9.44 6.33 9.02
N ARG A 235 -9.61 6.78 7.77
CA ARG A 235 -10.09 8.13 7.43
C ARG A 235 -11.61 8.28 7.63
N GLY A 236 -12.35 7.18 7.76
CA GLY A 236 -13.81 7.18 7.83
C GLY A 236 -14.52 7.17 6.47
N ASP A 237 -13.77 7.03 5.37
CA ASP A 237 -14.34 6.82 4.03
C ASP A 237 -14.70 5.35 3.84
N HIS A 238 -15.79 4.96 4.51
CA HIS A 238 -16.23 3.58 4.54
C HIS A 238 -16.81 3.11 3.20
N ALA A 239 -17.32 4.01 2.37
CA ALA A 239 -17.87 3.69 1.05
C ALA A 239 -16.76 3.24 0.08
N GLU A 240 -15.65 3.99 0.02
CA GLU A 240 -14.50 3.59 -0.79
C GLU A 240 -13.83 2.32 -0.23
N ALA A 241 -13.73 2.20 1.09
CA ALA A 241 -13.22 0.98 1.73
C ALA A 241 -14.05 -0.25 1.34
N GLU A 242 -15.38 -0.14 1.35
CA GLU A 242 -16.29 -1.20 0.90
C GLU A 242 -16.08 -1.57 -0.57
N HIS A 243 -15.94 -0.58 -1.46
CA HIS A 243 -15.63 -0.81 -2.87
C HIS A 243 -14.32 -1.61 -3.03
N LEU A 244 -13.27 -1.20 -2.35
CA LEU A 244 -11.96 -1.85 -2.40
C LEU A 244 -11.99 -3.27 -1.81
N TYR A 245 -12.71 -3.49 -0.70
CA TYR A 245 -12.85 -4.83 -0.10
C TYR A 245 -13.65 -5.77 -0.99
N ARG A 246 -14.72 -5.31 -1.66
CA ARG A 246 -15.42 -6.12 -2.66
C ARG A 246 -14.51 -6.49 -3.84
N GLY A 247 -13.73 -5.53 -4.34
CA GLY A 247 -12.74 -5.79 -5.38
C GLY A 247 -11.73 -6.85 -4.96
N LEU A 248 -11.24 -6.80 -3.72
CA LEU A 248 -10.34 -7.82 -3.18
C LEU A 248 -11.00 -9.20 -3.05
N LEU A 249 -12.25 -9.28 -2.60
CA LEU A 249 -12.99 -10.54 -2.49
C LEU A 249 -13.32 -11.16 -3.85
N SER A 250 -13.42 -10.36 -4.92
CA SER A 250 -13.55 -10.91 -6.28
C SER A 250 -12.31 -11.70 -6.74
N ILE A 251 -11.13 -11.37 -6.17
CA ILE A 251 -9.86 -12.04 -6.45
C ILE A 251 -9.60 -13.17 -5.43
N MET A 252 -9.98 -12.95 -4.16
CA MET A 252 -9.78 -13.90 -3.06
C MET A 252 -11.10 -14.14 -2.30
N PRO A 253 -12.02 -14.97 -2.83
CA PRO A 253 -13.36 -15.17 -2.26
C PRO A 253 -13.37 -15.72 -0.83
N GLU A 254 -12.32 -16.47 -0.47
CA GLU A 254 -12.17 -17.13 0.83
C GLU A 254 -11.36 -16.31 1.85
N ALA A 255 -11.06 -15.05 1.55
CA ALA A 255 -10.32 -14.18 2.46
C ALA A 255 -11.22 -13.68 3.61
N GLY A 256 -11.45 -14.53 4.62
CA GLY A 256 -12.34 -14.24 5.76
C GLY A 256 -11.98 -12.95 6.52
N LYS A 257 -10.69 -12.60 6.61
CA LYS A 257 -10.24 -11.32 7.18
C LYS A 257 -10.74 -10.10 6.37
N ILE A 258 -10.76 -10.20 5.05
CA ILE A 258 -11.24 -9.13 4.16
C ILE A 258 -12.75 -9.04 4.24
N GLN A 259 -13.45 -10.17 4.27
CA GLN A 259 -14.90 -10.19 4.46
C GLN A 259 -15.34 -9.63 5.81
N HIS A 260 -14.59 -9.89 6.88
CA HIS A 260 -14.81 -9.25 8.17
C HIS A 260 -14.70 -7.72 8.07
N ARG A 261 -13.67 -7.20 7.38
CA ARG A 261 -13.48 -5.76 7.15
C ARG A 261 -14.57 -5.14 6.27
N LEU A 262 -15.06 -5.88 5.27
CA LEU A 262 -16.22 -5.47 4.47
C LEU A 262 -17.46 -5.26 5.35
N GLY A 263 -17.75 -6.22 6.23
CA GLY A 263 -18.86 -6.08 7.18
C GLY A 263 -18.67 -4.90 8.14
N ASP A 264 -17.44 -4.64 8.58
CA ASP A 264 -17.12 -3.48 9.42
C ASP A 264 -17.38 -2.16 8.68
N ALA A 265 -16.98 -2.06 7.41
CA ALA A 265 -17.25 -0.89 6.57
C ALA A 265 -18.76 -0.68 6.32
N GLN A 266 -19.52 -1.75 6.08
CA GLN A 266 -20.98 -1.69 5.90
C GLN A 266 -21.69 -1.26 7.19
N MET A 267 -21.27 -1.81 8.33
CA MET A 267 -21.82 -1.44 9.64
C MET A 267 -21.57 0.04 9.96
N ALA A 268 -20.38 0.56 9.63
CA ALA A 268 -20.04 1.96 9.84
C ALA A 268 -20.86 2.93 8.95
N GLN A 269 -21.29 2.47 7.78
CA GLN A 269 -22.23 3.20 6.90
C GLN A 269 -23.70 3.06 7.31
N ALA A 270 -24.00 2.35 8.40
CA ALA A 270 -25.36 1.98 8.82
C ALA A 270 -26.14 1.11 7.80
N CYS A 271 -25.43 0.48 6.86
CA CYS A 271 -25.97 -0.54 5.94
C CYS A 271 -26.11 -1.88 6.67
N TYR A 272 -26.97 -1.91 7.70
CA TYR A 272 -27.04 -3.03 8.65
C TYR A 272 -27.52 -4.33 8.02
N ARG A 273 -28.39 -4.27 6.99
CA ARG A 273 -28.89 -5.48 6.32
C ARG A 273 -27.78 -6.19 5.54
N GLU A 274 -26.98 -5.43 4.83
CA GLU A 274 -25.82 -5.87 4.08
C GLU A 274 -24.75 -6.43 5.02
N ALA A 275 -24.45 -5.70 6.11
CA ALA A 275 -23.52 -6.16 7.14
C ALA A 275 -23.97 -7.49 7.77
N CYS A 276 -25.26 -7.64 8.07
CA CYS A 276 -25.82 -8.91 8.57
C CYS A 276 -25.58 -10.06 7.59
N LYS A 277 -25.81 -9.84 6.29
CA LYS A 277 -25.55 -10.84 5.25
C LYS A 277 -24.07 -11.22 5.21
N THR A 278 -23.19 -10.23 5.12
CA THR A 278 -21.73 -10.42 5.05
C THR A 278 -21.17 -11.18 6.25
N TYR A 279 -21.58 -10.81 7.47
CA TYR A 279 -21.15 -11.51 8.68
C TYR A 279 -21.78 -12.91 8.81
N GLY A 280 -23.03 -13.09 8.39
CA GLY A 280 -23.69 -14.40 8.37
C GLY A 280 -22.97 -15.39 7.45
N GLU A 281 -22.64 -14.98 6.23
CA GLU A 281 -21.85 -15.77 5.27
C GLU A 281 -20.46 -16.12 5.78
N LEU A 282 -19.85 -15.22 6.56
CA LEU A 282 -18.54 -15.47 7.17
C LEU A 282 -18.65 -16.49 8.31
N LEU A 283 -19.65 -16.38 9.17
CA LEU A 283 -19.89 -17.29 10.28
C LEU A 283 -20.32 -18.69 9.83
N ALA A 284 -21.01 -18.80 8.71
CA ALA A 284 -21.37 -20.09 8.11
C ALA A 284 -20.13 -20.92 7.76
N ARG A 285 -19.03 -20.28 7.35
CA ARG A 285 -17.74 -20.93 7.09
C ARG A 285 -16.85 -21.04 8.33
N HIS A 286 -16.92 -20.05 9.23
CA HIS A 286 -16.08 -19.98 10.42
C HIS A 286 -16.90 -19.74 11.69
N ALA A 287 -17.53 -20.81 12.19
CA ALA A 287 -18.44 -20.75 13.33
C ALA A 287 -17.79 -20.28 14.65
N HIS A 288 -16.47 -20.38 14.80
CA HIS A 288 -15.77 -20.02 16.05
C HIS A 288 -15.45 -18.52 16.19
N LEU A 289 -15.72 -17.68 15.18
CA LEU A 289 -15.43 -16.25 15.22
C LEU A 289 -16.39 -15.48 16.15
N GLY A 290 -16.09 -15.48 17.45
CA GLY A 290 -16.91 -14.83 18.49
C GLY A 290 -17.13 -13.34 18.25
N LEU A 291 -16.10 -12.60 17.82
CA LEU A 291 -16.23 -11.18 17.50
C LEU A 291 -17.22 -10.93 16.35
N VAL A 292 -17.17 -11.74 15.29
CA VAL A 292 -18.07 -11.61 14.13
C VAL A 292 -19.51 -11.93 14.54
N ARG A 293 -19.72 -12.97 15.36
CA ARG A 293 -21.05 -13.28 15.92
C ARG A 293 -21.62 -12.13 16.72
N TYR A 294 -20.81 -11.49 17.56
CA TYR A 294 -21.24 -10.34 18.33
C TYR A 294 -21.63 -9.17 17.40
N LYS A 295 -20.80 -8.87 16.40
CA LYS A 295 -21.10 -7.80 15.41
C LYS A 295 -22.37 -8.09 14.60
N LEU A 296 -22.61 -9.34 14.20
CA LEU A 296 -23.85 -9.75 13.54
C LEU A 296 -25.08 -9.46 14.42
N ALA A 297 -25.05 -9.85 15.69
CA ALA A 297 -26.16 -9.62 16.61
C ALA A 297 -26.41 -8.12 16.84
N VAL A 298 -25.35 -7.30 16.93
CA VAL A 298 -25.47 -5.83 17.01
C VAL A 298 -26.09 -5.24 15.74
N CYS A 299 -25.67 -5.71 14.56
CA CYS A 299 -26.27 -5.27 13.29
C CYS A 299 -27.76 -5.65 13.21
N LEU A 300 -28.14 -6.85 13.67
CA LEU A 300 -29.54 -7.28 13.71
C LEU A 300 -30.40 -6.39 14.63
N LEU A 301 -29.85 -5.97 15.78
CA LEU A 301 -30.53 -4.99 16.65
C LEU A 301 -30.73 -3.65 15.95
N ALA A 302 -29.69 -3.14 15.29
CA ALA A 302 -29.74 -1.87 14.60
C ALA A 302 -30.68 -1.90 13.38
N ALA A 303 -30.81 -3.06 12.72
CA ALA A 303 -31.78 -3.31 11.66
C ALA A 303 -33.23 -3.52 12.18
N GLY A 304 -33.45 -3.53 13.50
CA GLY A 304 -34.77 -3.71 14.12
C GLY A 304 -35.20 -5.17 14.32
N HIS A 305 -34.37 -6.14 13.94
CA HIS A 305 -34.65 -7.58 14.08
C HIS A 305 -34.26 -8.09 15.49
N ARG A 306 -34.98 -7.60 16.50
CA ARG A 306 -34.67 -7.84 17.92
C ARG A 306 -34.63 -9.32 18.30
N ASP A 307 -35.60 -10.11 17.86
CA ASP A 307 -35.68 -11.53 18.23
C ASP A 307 -34.53 -12.34 17.62
N ALA A 308 -34.20 -12.07 16.35
CA ALA A 308 -33.06 -12.68 15.68
C ALA A 308 -31.73 -12.29 16.35
N ALA A 309 -31.59 -11.04 16.80
CA ALA A 309 -30.42 -10.60 17.54
C ALA A 309 -30.28 -11.31 18.89
N ILE A 310 -31.37 -11.46 19.65
CA ILE A 310 -31.37 -12.20 20.92
C ILE A 310 -31.00 -13.66 20.68
N ALA A 311 -31.57 -14.32 19.67
CA ALA A 311 -31.20 -15.67 19.30
C ALA A 311 -29.70 -15.79 18.97
N THR A 312 -29.17 -14.84 18.19
CA THR A 312 -27.73 -14.80 17.85
C THR A 312 -26.85 -14.63 19.09
N PHE A 313 -27.24 -13.78 20.05
CA PHE A 313 -26.53 -13.65 21.32
C PHE A 313 -26.57 -14.92 22.18
N LEU A 314 -27.69 -15.65 22.17
CA LEU A 314 -27.82 -16.90 22.91
C LEU A 314 -27.02 -18.04 22.29
N SER A 315 -26.78 -18.02 20.97
CA SER A 315 -25.95 -19.04 20.29
C SER A 315 -24.48 -19.09 20.77
N PHE A 316 -24.01 -18.09 21.53
CA PHE A 316 -22.71 -18.17 22.22
C PHE A 316 -22.66 -19.26 23.30
N GLU A 317 -23.79 -19.74 23.81
CA GLU A 317 -23.82 -20.85 24.76
C GLU A 317 -23.63 -22.22 24.09
N GLU A 318 -23.99 -22.33 22.82
CA GLU A 318 -23.88 -23.57 22.03
C GLU A 318 -22.44 -23.87 21.62
N ILE A 319 -21.55 -22.87 21.72
CA ILE A 319 -20.16 -22.96 21.28
C ILE A 319 -19.26 -22.88 22.50
N ASN A 320 -18.54 -23.98 22.75
CA ASN A 320 -17.44 -24.01 23.70
C ASN A 320 -16.17 -23.56 23.00
N SER A 321 -15.61 -22.44 23.45
CA SER A 321 -14.35 -21.90 22.97
C SER A 321 -13.61 -21.23 24.12
N ASP A 322 -12.33 -21.56 24.27
CA ASP A 322 -11.43 -20.99 25.26
C ASP A 322 -10.71 -19.72 24.76
N ASP A 323 -11.06 -19.24 23.56
CA ASP A 323 -10.52 -17.99 23.02
C ASP A 323 -10.93 -16.81 23.92
N PRO A 324 -9.97 -16.03 24.47
CA PRO A 324 -10.28 -14.90 25.33
C PRO A 324 -11.23 -13.88 24.68
N GLU A 325 -11.11 -13.66 23.37
CA GLU A 325 -11.96 -12.71 22.65
C GLU A 325 -13.39 -13.25 22.49
N HIS A 326 -13.54 -14.54 22.22
CA HIS A 326 -14.83 -15.23 22.27
C HIS A 326 -15.49 -15.11 23.65
N LEU A 327 -14.76 -15.41 24.74
CA LEU A 327 -15.27 -15.32 26.10
C LEU A 327 -15.71 -13.90 26.46
N ARG A 328 -14.93 -12.89 26.06
CA ARG A 328 -15.29 -11.48 26.24
C ARG A 328 -16.58 -11.13 25.48
N CYS A 329 -16.72 -11.57 24.24
CA CYS A 329 -17.92 -11.35 23.43
C CYS A 329 -19.14 -12.08 24.02
N LYS A 330 -18.95 -13.29 24.56
CA LYS A 330 -19.99 -14.07 25.24
C LYS A 330 -20.53 -13.35 26.48
N LEU A 331 -19.65 -12.81 27.34
CA LEU A 331 -20.06 -12.01 28.51
C LEU A 331 -20.86 -10.77 28.10
N ARG A 332 -20.38 -10.02 27.10
CA ARG A 332 -21.09 -8.85 26.56
C ARG A 332 -22.46 -9.21 25.96
N SER A 333 -22.56 -10.38 25.34
CA SER A 333 -23.81 -10.90 24.77
C SER A 333 -24.85 -11.17 25.87
N ARG A 334 -24.45 -11.79 26.99
CA ARG A 334 -25.33 -12.02 28.15
C ARG A 334 -25.85 -10.72 28.76
N GLU A 335 -24.98 -9.72 28.89
CA GLU A 335 -25.34 -8.39 29.37
C GLU A 335 -26.35 -7.71 28.44
N ALA A 336 -26.11 -7.77 27.12
CA ALA A 336 -27.00 -7.23 26.10
C ALA A 336 -28.39 -7.89 26.16
N VAL A 337 -28.46 -9.22 26.25
CA VAL A 337 -29.73 -9.96 26.37
C VAL A 337 -30.48 -9.57 27.64
N SER A 338 -29.79 -9.46 28.78
CA SER A 338 -30.39 -9.05 30.05
C SER A 338 -31.02 -7.66 29.98
N ARG A 339 -30.31 -6.70 29.38
CA ARG A 339 -30.82 -5.33 29.16
C ARG A 339 -32.02 -5.31 28.22
N LEU A 340 -31.98 -6.08 27.14
CA LEU A 340 -33.09 -6.18 26.20
C LEU A 340 -34.33 -6.78 26.88
N LYS A 341 -34.18 -7.84 27.68
CA LYS A 341 -35.29 -8.45 28.43
C LYS A 341 -35.90 -7.48 29.44
N LEU A 342 -35.06 -6.74 30.16
CA LEU A 342 -35.51 -5.72 31.12
C LEU A 342 -36.32 -4.63 30.41
N ARG A 343 -35.85 -4.15 29.27
CA ARG A 343 -36.55 -3.12 28.49
C ARG A 343 -37.91 -3.59 28.00
N SER A 344 -38.01 -4.83 27.47
CA SER A 344 -39.29 -5.39 27.06
C SER A 344 -40.26 -5.55 28.24
N ALA A 345 -39.76 -5.92 29.41
CA ALA A 345 -40.59 -6.01 30.62
C ALA A 345 -41.13 -4.63 31.05
N ILE A 346 -40.28 -3.59 31.01
CA ILE A 346 -40.71 -2.21 31.30
C ILE A 346 -41.73 -1.71 30.27
N GLU A 347 -41.52 -1.99 28.98
CA GLU A 347 -42.46 -1.64 27.91
C GLU A 347 -43.82 -2.32 28.12
N ALA A 348 -43.85 -3.61 28.49
CA ALA A 348 -45.07 -4.33 28.83
C ALA A 348 -45.80 -3.78 30.08
N LEU A 349 -45.05 -3.33 31.08
CA LEU A 349 -45.63 -2.68 32.27
C LEU A 349 -46.22 -1.30 31.97
N ARG A 350 -45.70 -0.59 30.96
CA ARG A 350 -46.24 0.70 30.51
C ARG A 350 -47.50 0.55 29.67
N THR A 351 -47.57 -0.48 28.82
CA THR A 351 -48.77 -0.75 28.00
C THR A 351 -49.94 -1.25 28.85
N THR A 352 -49.67 -2.03 29.88
CA THR A 352 -50.70 -2.50 30.84
C THR A 352 -51.23 -1.40 31.77
N LYS A 353 -50.42 -0.38 32.08
CA LYS A 353 -50.83 0.78 32.91
C LYS A 353 -51.47 1.95 32.15
N ARG A 354 -51.61 1.92 30.83
CA ARG A 354 -52.37 2.96 30.10
C ARG A 354 -53.88 2.75 30.35
N PRO A 355 -54.57 3.61 31.11
CA PRO A 355 -56.01 3.45 31.30
C PRO A 355 -56.74 3.64 29.96
N ARG A 356 -57.72 2.78 29.67
CA ARG A 356 -58.70 3.01 28.60
C ARG A 356 -59.29 4.41 28.82
N GLN A 357 -59.01 5.36 27.93
CA GLN A 357 -59.71 6.63 27.91
C GLN A 357 -61.18 6.33 27.58
N ALA A 358 -62.04 6.39 28.60
CA ALA A 358 -63.48 6.53 28.42
C ALA A 358 -63.75 7.91 27.78
N PRO A 359 -64.81 8.07 26.96
CA PRO A 359 -65.06 9.31 26.24
C PRO A 359 -65.28 10.46 27.23
N VAL A 360 -64.52 11.54 27.05
CA VAL A 360 -64.57 12.72 27.89
C VAL A 360 -65.89 13.45 27.67
N VAL A 361 -66.79 13.43 28.66
CA VAL A 361 -67.87 14.40 28.78
C VAL A 361 -67.26 15.70 29.33
N GLN A 362 -67.27 16.76 28.53
CA GLN A 362 -66.88 18.10 28.97
C GLN A 362 -67.93 18.68 29.92
N VAL A 363 -67.54 19.00 31.16
CA VAL A 363 -68.25 20.02 31.97
C VAL A 363 -67.24 20.86 32.76
N GLY A 364 -67.20 22.15 32.44
CA GLY A 364 -67.16 23.32 33.35
C GLY A 364 -66.11 23.44 34.46
N ARG A 365 -65.19 24.42 34.26
CA ARG A 365 -64.66 25.46 35.20
C ARG A 365 -64.93 25.27 36.72
N ARG A 366 -63.98 25.47 37.65
CA ARG A 366 -63.19 26.71 37.89
C ARG A 366 -62.20 26.51 39.08
N SER A 367 -61.02 27.13 38.95
CA SER A 367 -60.12 27.76 39.96
C SER A 367 -60.03 27.25 41.41
N GLY A 368 -58.81 26.91 41.85
CA GLY A 368 -58.40 26.86 43.26
C GLY A 368 -57.03 26.21 43.49
N GLU A 369 -56.01 27.05 43.61
CA GLU A 369 -54.73 26.92 44.35
C GLU A 369 -54.08 25.54 44.60
N THR A 370 -52.84 25.39 44.14
CA THR A 370 -51.92 24.29 44.48
C THR A 370 -50.80 24.80 45.39
N PRO A 371 -50.34 23.97 46.36
CA PRO A 371 -48.94 23.97 46.73
C PRO A 371 -48.30 22.59 46.56
N SER A 372 -46.97 22.63 46.42
CA SER A 372 -45.98 21.61 46.78
C SER A 372 -45.27 20.82 45.67
N ALA A 373 -44.02 20.55 46.03
CA ALA A 373 -43.15 19.46 45.62
C ALA A 373 -42.48 19.58 44.26
N SER A 374 -41.28 20.18 44.33
CA SER A 374 -40.12 19.94 43.47
C SER A 374 -39.94 18.45 43.14
N ALA A 375 -40.35 18.05 41.95
CA ALA A 375 -39.87 16.85 41.30
C ALA A 375 -38.74 17.28 40.34
N THR A 376 -37.51 17.08 40.79
CA THR A 376 -36.30 17.19 39.97
C THR A 376 -36.43 16.24 38.79
N SER A 377 -36.87 16.76 37.64
CA SER A 377 -36.87 16.03 36.37
C SER A 377 -35.41 15.84 35.96
N ALA A 378 -34.84 14.69 36.26
CA ALA A 378 -33.58 14.27 35.65
C ALA A 378 -33.79 14.28 34.12
N PRO A 379 -32.96 14.96 33.33
CA PRO A 379 -33.09 14.95 31.88
C PRO A 379 -32.95 13.50 31.39
N LEU A 380 -33.93 13.05 30.60
CA LEU A 380 -33.84 11.83 29.81
C LEU A 380 -32.53 11.90 28.99
N LEU A 381 -31.62 10.95 29.21
CA LEU A 381 -30.48 10.76 28.32
C LEU A 381 -31.01 10.57 26.89
N PRO A 382 -30.54 11.34 25.90
CA PRO A 382 -31.00 11.20 24.52
C PRO A 382 -30.74 9.79 23.99
N SER A 383 -31.58 9.32 23.08
CA SER A 383 -31.43 8.05 22.32
C SER A 383 -30.03 7.86 21.71
N ALA A 384 -29.27 8.94 21.54
CA ALA A 384 -27.88 8.95 21.07
C ALA A 384 -26.87 8.26 22.03
N ALA A 385 -27.18 8.11 23.32
CA ALA A 385 -26.28 7.43 24.27
C ALA A 385 -26.22 5.90 24.06
N LEU A 386 -27.17 5.33 23.31
CA LEU A 386 -27.25 3.90 22.97
C LEU A 386 -26.38 3.50 21.76
N LEU A 387 -25.80 4.48 21.05
CA LEU A 387 -25.01 4.30 19.83
C LEU A 387 -23.52 4.57 20.04
N LYS A 388 -23.01 4.58 21.28
CA LYS A 388 -21.57 4.43 21.50
C LYS A 388 -21.26 2.95 21.63
N PRO A 389 -20.85 2.26 20.54
CA PRO A 389 -20.21 0.98 20.70
C PRO A 389 -18.89 1.28 21.40
N SER A 390 -18.81 1.03 22.71
CA SER A 390 -17.51 0.74 23.32
C SER A 390 -17.07 -0.63 22.81
N LEU A 391 -16.75 -0.67 21.51
CA LEU A 391 -15.82 -1.65 20.95
C LEU A 391 -14.63 -1.68 21.91
N PRO A 392 -14.05 -2.85 22.18
CA PRO A 392 -12.73 -2.87 22.76
C PRO A 392 -11.87 -1.87 21.98
N GLY A 393 -11.24 -0.93 22.69
CA GLY A 393 -10.04 -0.28 22.19
C GLY A 393 -8.98 -1.36 22.06
N GLY A 394 -9.09 -2.16 21.00
CA GLY A 394 -8.11 -3.13 20.58
C GLY A 394 -7.17 -2.37 19.68
N ALA A 395 -6.08 -1.91 20.27
CA ALA A 395 -4.88 -1.41 19.65
C ALA A 395 -4.89 -1.47 18.11
N SER A 396 -4.87 -0.30 17.47
CA SER A 396 -4.04 -0.10 16.28
C SER A 396 -2.58 -0.34 16.68
N ALA A 397 -2.22 -1.56 17.06
CA ALA A 397 -0.86 -2.01 17.22
C ALA A 397 -0.50 -2.66 15.90
N HIS A 398 0.13 -1.86 15.04
CA HIS A 398 1.22 -2.25 14.16
C HIS A 398 1.25 -3.73 13.76
N LEU A 399 0.49 -4.10 12.74
CA LEU A 399 0.96 -5.15 11.84
C LEU A 399 1.88 -4.47 10.82
N HIS A 400 3.13 -4.25 11.25
CA HIS A 400 4.22 -4.18 10.30
C HIS A 400 4.18 -5.47 9.48
N ALA A 401 3.97 -5.34 8.18
CA ALA A 401 4.29 -6.39 7.24
C ALA A 401 5.79 -6.67 7.36
N ARG A 402 6.18 -7.65 8.19
CA ARG A 402 7.42 -8.37 7.94
C ARG A 402 7.13 -9.29 6.75
N PRO A 403 7.94 -9.27 5.68
CA PRO A 403 7.82 -10.26 4.62
C PRO A 403 8.22 -11.60 5.22
N ILE A 404 7.24 -12.42 5.57
CA ILE A 404 7.50 -13.83 5.83
C ILE A 404 7.60 -14.47 4.44
N LEU A 405 8.84 -14.70 4.00
CA LEU A 405 9.17 -15.70 2.99
C LEU A 405 8.62 -17.04 3.47
N LEU A 406 7.43 -17.40 3.02
CA LEU A 406 6.92 -18.76 3.15
C LEU A 406 7.56 -19.59 2.03
N ASP A 407 8.64 -20.26 2.44
CA ASP A 407 9.35 -21.28 1.69
C ASP A 407 8.35 -22.37 1.27
N CYS A 408 8.06 -22.41 -0.03
CA CYS A 408 7.33 -23.49 -0.66
C CYS A 408 8.24 -24.72 -0.75
N LYS A 409 8.24 -25.57 0.28
CA LYS A 409 8.65 -26.98 0.12
C LYS A 409 7.59 -27.89 0.67
N GLY A 410 6.87 -28.52 -0.25
CA GLY A 410 5.97 -29.61 0.04
C GLY A 410 6.72 -30.86 0.51
N SER A 411 6.00 -31.62 1.33
CA SER A 411 6.05 -33.09 1.44
C SER A 411 7.34 -33.73 1.98
N LYS A 412 7.22 -34.36 3.16
CA LYS A 412 7.09 -35.84 3.27
C LYS A 412 6.85 -36.28 4.73
N GLN A 413 5.71 -36.94 4.92
CA GLN A 413 5.52 -38.23 5.62
C GLN A 413 6.15 -38.52 7.01
N LYS A 414 5.22 -38.94 7.89
CA LYS A 414 5.18 -40.19 8.71
C LYS A 414 5.41 -40.06 10.23
N HIS A 415 4.41 -40.68 10.89
CA HIS A 415 4.24 -41.10 12.28
C HIS A 415 3.72 -40.08 13.29
#